data_AF-A0A536GEB4-F1
#
_entry.id   AF-A0A536GEB4-F1
#
_cell.length_a   1.000
_cell.length_b   1.000
_cell.length_c   1.000
_cell.angle_alpha   90.00
_cell.angle_beta   90.00
_cell.angle_gamma   90.00
#
_symmetry.space_group_name_H-M   'P 1'
#
loop_
_entity.id
_entity.type
_entity.pdbx_description
1 polymer ?
#
loop_
_entity_poly.entity_id
_entity_poly.type
_entity_poly.pdbx_seq_one_letter_code
_entity_poly.pdbx_strand_id
1 'polypeptide(L)'
;MTRFGTWLALVVLLTACQNETHPAFSPALTPTPHAAPTAAVLQSGDVPAGLTACAGSGPMDVYLSVLESSEPALAGRITDQWLGLLKIGASAGAISVFAADSSACKAELGTTTTTKAMASFVARFADESQADRAWESGIFGFAPPPPGQLTPGLTLGTSTGLGVRSFTYERPSVRLACWRHSVYVALVVVSNLELNTFKAATAAVDARLD
;
A
#
# COMPACT_ATOMS: atom_id res chain seq x y z
N MET A 1 13.01 -83.76 -26.58
CA MET A 1 13.19 -84.32 -27.94
C MET A 1 12.15 -83.67 -28.85
N THR A 2 12.62 -83.03 -29.94
CA THR A 2 11.96 -82.87 -31.27
C THR A 2 10.63 -82.06 -31.34
N ARG A 3 10.39 -81.06 -32.21
CA ARG A 3 10.94 -80.70 -33.54
C ARG A 3 10.84 -79.19 -33.86
N PHE A 4 11.69 -78.81 -34.83
CA PHE A 4 11.85 -77.57 -35.59
C PHE A 4 10.80 -77.32 -36.70
N GLY A 5 10.74 -76.07 -37.19
CA GLY A 5 10.28 -75.60 -38.52
C GLY A 5 9.37 -74.37 -38.41
N THR A 6 9.78 -73.10 -38.53
CA THR A 6 10.42 -72.27 -39.60
C THR A 6 9.55 -71.99 -40.83
N TRP A 7 9.28 -70.69 -41.07
CA TRP A 7 8.93 -69.92 -42.32
C TRP A 7 7.62 -69.12 -42.19
N LEU A 8 7.40 -67.93 -42.76
CA LEU A 8 8.19 -66.81 -43.28
C LEU A 8 7.15 -65.71 -43.63
N ALA A 9 7.45 -64.43 -43.34
CA ALA A 9 7.00 -63.18 -43.98
C ALA A 9 5.48 -62.86 -44.19
N LEU A 10 5.03 -61.68 -43.74
CA LEU A 10 4.83 -60.52 -44.62
C LEU A 10 4.46 -59.25 -43.83
N VAL A 11 4.94 -58.13 -44.36
CA VAL A 11 4.83 -56.75 -43.88
C VAL A 11 3.43 -56.17 -44.17
N VAL A 12 2.85 -55.45 -43.21
CA VAL A 12 1.98 -54.29 -43.50
C VAL A 12 2.35 -53.16 -42.55
N LEU A 13 2.96 -52.12 -43.13
CA LEU A 13 3.18 -50.82 -42.52
C LEU A 13 1.83 -50.10 -42.37
N LEU A 14 1.46 -49.77 -41.13
CA LEU A 14 0.47 -48.73 -40.83
C LEU A 14 1.21 -47.62 -40.08
N THR A 15 1.77 -46.68 -40.84
CA THR A 15 2.21 -45.39 -40.34
C THR A 15 0.98 -44.56 -39.97
N ALA A 16 0.51 -44.68 -38.74
CA ALA A 16 -0.42 -43.72 -38.16
C ALA A 16 0.40 -42.52 -37.68
N CYS A 17 0.23 -41.37 -38.33
CA CYS A 17 0.69 -40.08 -37.85
C CYS A 17 -0.03 -39.76 -36.54
N GLN A 18 0.58 -40.12 -35.40
CA GLN A 18 0.16 -39.60 -34.10
C GLN A 18 0.75 -38.20 -33.97
N ASN A 19 -0.07 -37.22 -34.34
CA ASN A 19 0.17 -35.82 -34.12
C ASN A 19 0.05 -35.58 -32.60
N GLU A 20 1.17 -35.67 -31.87
CA GLU A 20 1.24 -35.29 -30.46
C GLU A 20 0.99 -33.78 -30.35
N THR A 21 -0.27 -33.42 -30.15
CA THR A 21 -0.67 -32.08 -29.76
C THR A 21 -0.17 -31.84 -28.33
N HIS A 22 1.02 -31.27 -28.20
CA HIS A 22 1.47 -30.72 -26.92
C HIS A 22 0.40 -29.73 -26.39
N PRO A 23 0.08 -29.76 -25.08
CA PRO A 23 -0.72 -28.70 -24.49
C PRO A 23 0.02 -27.37 -24.70
N ALA A 24 -0.62 -26.43 -25.40
CA ALA A 24 -0.14 -25.08 -25.53
C ALA A 24 0.01 -24.49 -24.13
N PHE A 25 1.24 -24.12 -23.76
CA PHE A 25 1.49 -23.31 -22.58
C PHE A 25 0.72 -22.00 -22.76
N SER A 26 -0.37 -21.83 -21.99
CA SER A 26 -0.98 -20.52 -21.81
C SER A 26 0.10 -19.56 -21.32
N PRO A 27 0.33 -18.41 -21.96
CA PRO A 27 1.24 -17.41 -21.42
C PRO A 27 0.75 -17.03 -20.03
N ALA A 28 1.63 -17.17 -19.03
CA ALA A 28 1.37 -16.64 -17.70
C ALA A 28 1.02 -15.16 -17.83
N LEU A 29 -0.13 -14.75 -17.29
CA LEU A 29 -0.52 -13.34 -17.20
C LEU A 29 0.64 -12.59 -16.56
N THR A 30 1.28 -11.70 -17.32
CA THR A 30 2.31 -10.82 -16.78
C THR A 30 1.63 -9.98 -15.71
N PRO A 31 2.08 -9.99 -14.45
CA PRO A 31 1.45 -9.20 -13.41
C PRO A 31 1.48 -7.73 -13.83
N THR A 32 0.32 -7.07 -13.82
CA THR A 32 0.20 -5.65 -14.11
C THR A 32 1.16 -4.89 -13.19
N PRO A 33 1.99 -3.97 -13.71
CA PRO A 33 2.92 -3.25 -12.86
C PRO A 33 2.17 -2.44 -11.81
N HIS A 34 2.31 -2.81 -10.54
CA HIS A 34 1.85 -2.03 -9.40
C HIS A 34 2.47 -0.62 -9.44
N ALA A 35 1.64 0.41 -9.30
CA ALA A 35 2.05 1.81 -9.23
C ALA A 35 3.18 2.02 -8.20
N ALA A 36 4.04 3.00 -8.50
CA ALA A 36 5.02 3.45 -7.53
C ALA A 36 4.30 4.17 -6.37
N PRO A 37 4.72 4.01 -5.10
CA PRO A 37 4.10 4.71 -3.97
C PRO A 37 4.00 6.24 -4.14
N THR A 38 4.97 6.86 -4.83
CA THR A 38 4.96 8.30 -5.13
C THR A 38 3.81 8.74 -6.03
N ALA A 39 3.30 7.85 -6.88
CA ALA A 39 2.11 8.09 -7.68
C ALA A 39 0.81 7.83 -6.90
N ALA A 40 0.86 7.03 -5.83
CA ALA A 40 -0.31 6.64 -5.04
C ALA A 40 -0.62 7.59 -3.88
N VAL A 41 0.39 8.23 -3.28
CA VAL A 41 0.19 9.26 -2.23
C VAL A 41 -0.62 10.47 -2.75
N LEU A 42 -1.07 11.32 -1.84
CA LEU A 42 -1.73 12.59 -2.15
C LEU A 42 -0.91 13.43 -3.12
N GLN A 43 -1.57 13.87 -4.17
CA GLN A 43 -1.08 14.76 -5.20
C GLN A 43 -1.62 16.17 -4.97
N SER A 44 -1.01 17.18 -5.60
CA SER A 44 -1.44 18.58 -5.43
C SER A 44 -2.89 18.83 -5.87
N GLY A 45 -3.45 18.00 -6.76
CA GLY A 45 -4.86 18.08 -7.17
C GLY A 45 -5.85 17.52 -6.14
N ASP A 46 -5.37 16.76 -5.15
CA ASP A 46 -6.20 16.14 -4.12
C ASP A 46 -6.40 17.04 -2.90
N VAL A 47 -5.64 18.14 -2.83
CA VAL A 47 -5.62 19.04 -1.67
C VAL A 47 -6.35 20.35 -1.97
N PRO A 48 -7.08 20.90 -0.99
CA PRO A 48 -7.75 22.19 -1.16
C PRO A 48 -6.73 23.32 -1.32
N ALA A 49 -7.19 24.41 -1.92
CA ALA A 49 -6.40 25.62 -2.06
C ALA A 49 -5.89 26.13 -0.69
N GLY A 50 -4.70 26.74 -0.70
CA GLY A 50 -4.06 27.27 0.50
C GLY A 50 -3.20 26.26 1.28
N LEU A 51 -3.08 25.02 0.79
CA LEU A 51 -2.05 24.08 1.26
C LEU A 51 -0.93 24.00 0.22
N THR A 52 0.30 23.96 0.72
CA THR A 52 1.51 23.83 -0.11
C THR A 52 2.26 22.56 0.24
N ALA A 53 2.86 21.92 -0.76
CA ALA A 53 3.66 20.73 -0.53
C ALA A 53 4.87 21.06 0.36
N CYS A 54 5.04 20.27 1.40
CA CYS A 54 6.18 20.36 2.29
C CYS A 54 7.44 19.82 1.61
N ALA A 55 8.56 20.49 1.86
CA ALA A 55 9.86 20.05 1.36
C ALA A 55 10.14 18.61 1.82
N GLY A 56 10.68 17.80 0.91
CA GLY A 56 10.96 16.39 1.17
C GLY A 56 9.79 15.43 0.93
N SER A 57 8.57 15.92 0.66
CA SER A 57 7.48 15.05 0.20
C SER A 57 7.91 14.26 -1.04
N GLY A 58 7.72 12.94 -1.01
CA GLY A 58 8.24 12.02 -2.02
C GLY A 58 8.63 10.66 -1.42
N PRO A 59 9.64 9.98 -2.00
CA PRO A 59 10.20 8.75 -1.45
C PRO A 59 10.65 8.90 0.02
N MET A 60 10.54 7.82 0.80
CA MET A 60 10.84 7.88 2.24
C MET A 60 12.28 8.26 2.57
N ASP A 61 13.26 7.83 1.78
CA ASP A 61 14.67 8.21 1.95
C ASP A 61 14.89 9.72 1.78
N VAL A 62 14.24 10.33 0.78
CA VAL A 62 14.26 11.77 0.56
C VAL A 62 13.57 12.50 1.71
N TYR A 63 12.38 12.05 2.11
CA TYR A 63 11.64 12.65 3.23
C TYR A 63 12.45 12.62 4.52
N LEU A 64 13.03 11.46 4.86
CA LEU A 64 13.82 11.29 6.08
C LEU A 64 15.09 12.14 6.06
N SER A 65 15.78 12.26 4.93
CA SER A 65 16.98 13.12 4.80
C SER A 65 16.67 14.60 5.02
N VAL A 66 15.56 15.10 4.46
CA VAL A 66 15.12 16.49 4.66
C VAL A 66 14.64 16.70 6.10
N LEU A 67 13.91 15.74 6.65
CA LEU A 67 13.41 15.81 8.02
C LEU A 67 14.54 15.75 9.04
N GLU A 68 15.59 14.95 8.82
CA GLU A 68 16.76 14.88 9.71
C GLU A 68 17.45 16.24 9.86
N SER A 69 17.55 16.99 8.76
CA SER A 69 18.15 18.33 8.76
C SER A 69 17.33 19.38 9.52
N SER A 70 16.03 19.11 9.76
CA SER A 70 15.10 20.11 10.29
C SER A 70 14.45 19.75 11.61
N GLU A 71 14.16 18.47 11.86
CA GLU A 71 13.62 17.90 13.10
C GLU A 71 14.23 16.50 13.37
N PRO A 72 15.48 16.43 13.86
CA PRO A 72 16.23 15.16 13.97
C PRO A 72 15.56 14.15 14.90
N ALA A 73 14.89 14.61 15.97
CA ALA A 73 14.19 13.72 16.90
C ALA A 73 12.96 13.05 16.25
N LEU A 74 12.22 13.78 15.40
CA LEU A 74 11.10 13.20 14.64
C LEU A 74 11.64 12.28 13.54
N ALA A 75 12.69 12.71 12.83
CA ALA A 75 13.36 11.89 11.82
C ALA A 75 13.81 10.53 12.36
N GLY A 76 14.40 10.49 13.57
CA GLY A 76 14.78 9.25 14.23
C GLY A 76 13.60 8.30 14.44
N ARG A 77 12.48 8.81 14.98
CA ARG A 77 11.26 7.98 15.19
C ARG A 77 10.67 7.47 13.88
N ILE A 78 10.53 8.32 12.87
CA ILE A 78 9.99 7.90 11.56
C ILE A 78 10.95 6.92 10.86
N THR A 79 12.26 7.10 11.03
CA THR A 79 13.28 6.16 10.52
C THR A 79 13.12 4.79 11.16
N ASP A 80 12.99 4.71 12.48
CA ASP A 80 12.78 3.42 13.18
C ASP A 80 11.51 2.71 12.71
N GLN A 81 10.42 3.48 12.52
CA GLN A 81 9.16 2.95 12.02
C GLN A 81 9.27 2.49 10.56
N TRP A 82 9.95 3.26 9.70
CA TRP A 82 10.20 2.88 8.31
C TRP A 82 11.08 1.63 8.20
N LEU A 83 12.16 1.54 8.99
CA LEU A 83 13.00 0.35 9.10
C LEU A 83 12.19 -0.86 9.60
N GLY A 84 11.22 -0.65 10.51
CA GLY A 84 10.27 -1.66 10.92
C GLY A 84 9.45 -2.21 9.75
N LEU A 85 8.91 -1.32 8.90
CA LEU A 85 8.16 -1.71 7.69
C LEU A 85 9.05 -2.46 6.68
N LEU A 86 10.31 -2.02 6.49
CA LEU A 86 11.27 -2.73 5.63
C LEU A 86 11.54 -4.14 6.14
N LYS A 87 11.72 -4.33 7.46
CA LYS A 87 11.95 -5.66 8.07
C LYS A 87 10.81 -6.64 7.85
N ILE A 88 9.57 -6.16 7.68
CA ILE A 88 8.39 -7.00 7.45
C ILE A 88 8.00 -7.12 5.97
N GLY A 89 8.79 -6.51 5.07
CA GLY A 89 8.70 -6.75 3.62
C GLY A 89 8.34 -5.53 2.77
N ALA A 90 8.33 -4.31 3.32
CA ALA A 90 8.14 -3.13 2.48
C ALA A 90 9.28 -3.02 1.47
N SER A 91 8.93 -2.85 0.19
CA SER A 91 9.88 -2.75 -0.92
C SER A 91 10.11 -1.30 -1.36
N ALA A 92 9.11 -0.45 -1.14
CA ALA A 92 9.13 0.97 -1.45
C ALA A 92 8.10 1.69 -0.58
N GLY A 93 8.34 2.96 -0.28
CA GLY A 93 7.42 3.80 0.45
C GLY A 93 7.55 5.25 0.03
N ALA A 94 6.44 5.98 0.10
CA ALA A 94 6.42 7.42 -0.12
C ALA A 94 5.49 8.08 0.88
N ILE A 95 5.80 9.33 1.21
CA ILE A 95 4.98 10.20 2.03
C ILE A 95 4.81 11.55 1.31
N SER A 96 3.60 12.08 1.33
CA SER A 96 3.29 13.41 0.82
C SER A 96 2.63 14.20 1.92
N VAL A 97 3.17 15.39 2.23
CA VAL A 97 2.67 16.29 3.27
C VAL A 97 2.38 17.64 2.64
N PHE A 98 1.17 18.16 2.88
CA PHE A 98 0.73 19.48 2.47
C PHE A 98 0.28 20.25 3.71
N ALA A 99 0.69 21.51 3.81
CA ALA A 99 0.36 22.34 4.96
C ALA A 99 0.10 23.80 4.57
N ALA A 100 -0.74 24.45 5.37
CA ALA A 100 -0.95 25.90 5.29
C ALA A 100 0.22 26.70 5.89
N ASP A 101 1.00 26.08 6.78
CA ASP A 101 2.15 26.70 7.43
C ASP A 101 3.32 25.71 7.57
N SER A 102 4.54 26.22 7.47
CA SER A 102 5.78 25.42 7.53
C SER A 102 5.98 24.64 8.84
N SER A 103 5.39 25.08 9.95
CA SER A 103 5.43 24.36 11.23
C SER A 103 4.75 22.99 11.16
N ALA A 104 3.66 22.87 10.39
CA ALA A 104 2.95 21.60 10.24
C ALA A 104 3.66 20.62 9.28
N CYS A 105 4.61 21.10 8.46
CA CYS A 105 5.47 20.23 7.64
C CYS A 105 6.44 19.36 8.44
N LYS A 106 6.65 19.74 9.71
CA LYS A 106 7.64 19.16 10.61
C LYS A 106 7.00 18.56 11.87
N ALA A 107 5.67 18.58 11.92
CA ALA A 107 4.90 18.05 13.04
C ALA A 107 4.73 16.53 12.90
N GLU A 108 4.66 15.86 14.04
CA GLU A 108 4.30 14.44 14.07
C GLU A 108 2.87 14.25 13.55
N LEU A 109 2.66 13.20 12.75
CA LEU A 109 1.38 12.94 12.12
C LEU A 109 0.26 12.83 13.16
N GLY A 110 -0.86 13.53 12.92
CA GLY A 110 -2.02 13.50 13.80
C GLY A 110 -1.90 14.33 15.08
N THR A 111 -0.78 15.03 15.30
CA THR A 111 -0.60 15.94 16.45
C THR A 111 -1.03 17.38 16.16
N THR A 112 -1.08 17.77 14.88
CA THR A 112 -1.51 19.10 14.46
C THR A 112 -3.03 19.22 14.55
N THR A 113 -3.55 20.15 15.36
CA THR A 113 -5.00 20.34 15.56
C THR A 113 -5.52 21.72 15.14
N THR A 114 -4.66 22.73 15.06
CA THR A 114 -5.03 24.12 14.78
C THR A 114 -4.61 24.58 13.39
N THR A 115 -3.58 23.99 12.80
CA THR A 115 -3.11 24.30 11.45
C THR A 115 -3.70 23.30 10.45
N LYS A 116 -4.11 23.80 9.29
CA LYS A 116 -4.58 22.94 8.19
C LYS A 116 -3.39 22.17 7.61
N ALA A 117 -3.49 20.85 7.63
CA ALA A 117 -2.48 19.98 7.04
C ALA A 117 -3.10 18.67 6.56
N MET A 118 -2.49 18.08 5.55
CA MET A 118 -2.86 16.78 5.01
C MET A 118 -1.58 15.98 4.77
N ALA A 119 -1.55 14.75 5.23
CA ALA A 119 -0.46 13.83 4.97
C ALA A 119 -1.03 12.52 4.44
N SER A 120 -0.26 11.88 3.56
CA SER A 120 -0.50 10.50 3.19
C SER A 120 0.79 9.75 3.10
N PHE A 121 0.77 8.49 3.49
CA PHE A 121 1.86 7.55 3.32
C PHE A 121 1.33 6.31 2.63
N VAL A 122 2.12 5.77 1.70
CA VAL A 122 1.85 4.50 1.04
C VAL A 122 3.13 3.67 1.08
N ALA A 123 3.03 2.44 1.57
CA ALA A 123 4.06 1.42 1.45
C ALA A 123 3.59 0.32 0.49
N ARG A 124 4.49 -0.14 -0.38
CA ARG A 124 4.27 -1.27 -1.29
C ARG A 124 5.07 -2.48 -0.84
N PHE A 125 4.43 -3.64 -0.82
CA PHE A 125 4.98 -4.93 -0.45
C PHE A 125 5.09 -5.85 -1.67
N ALA A 126 5.82 -6.95 -1.55
CA ALA A 126 5.97 -7.89 -2.66
C ALA A 126 4.69 -8.73 -2.89
N ASP A 127 3.92 -8.98 -1.83
CA ASP A 127 2.70 -9.77 -1.85
C ASP A 127 1.72 -9.30 -0.77
N GLU A 128 0.46 -9.75 -0.90
CA GLU A 128 -0.60 -9.37 0.03
C GLU A 128 -0.35 -9.86 1.46
N SER A 129 0.37 -10.97 1.66
CA SER A 129 0.64 -11.50 3.00
C SER A 129 1.60 -10.60 3.78
N GLN A 130 2.56 -9.98 3.10
CA GLN A 130 3.47 -8.99 3.66
C GLN A 130 2.74 -7.69 3.99
N ALA A 131 1.90 -7.22 3.05
CA ALA A 131 1.01 -6.08 3.32
C ALA A 131 0.06 -6.39 4.50
N ASP A 132 -0.35 -7.65 4.65
CA ASP A 132 -1.21 -8.05 5.74
C ASP A 132 -0.57 -7.90 7.10
N ARG A 133 0.63 -8.45 7.25
CA ARG A 133 1.43 -8.33 8.47
C ARG A 133 1.73 -6.87 8.80
N ALA A 134 2.01 -6.06 7.78
CA ALA A 134 2.27 -4.63 7.98
C ALA A 134 1.06 -3.88 8.51
N TRP A 135 -0.11 -4.08 7.92
CA TRP A 135 -1.34 -3.47 8.44
C TRP A 135 -1.64 -3.95 9.86
N GLU A 136 -1.47 -5.24 10.17
CA GLU A 136 -1.65 -5.78 11.54
C GLU A 136 -0.69 -5.15 12.56
N SER A 137 0.56 -4.91 12.17
CA SER A 137 1.56 -4.26 13.04
C SER A 137 1.33 -2.75 13.22
N GLY A 138 0.57 -2.14 12.33
CA GLY A 138 0.35 -0.70 12.27
C GLY A 138 1.42 0.06 11.48
N ILE A 139 1.07 1.30 11.11
CA ILE A 139 1.95 2.22 10.39
C ILE A 139 2.14 3.47 11.23
N PHE A 140 3.39 3.87 11.45
CA PHE A 140 3.74 5.09 12.19
C PHE A 140 3.04 5.21 13.56
N GLY A 141 2.86 4.09 14.27
CA GLY A 141 2.18 4.02 15.56
C GLY A 141 0.65 3.91 15.46
N PHE A 142 0.07 3.94 14.27
CA PHE A 142 -1.35 3.72 14.02
C PHE A 142 -1.61 2.24 13.70
N ALA A 143 -1.93 1.46 14.73
CA ALA A 143 -2.32 0.06 14.61
C ALA A 143 -3.85 -0.09 14.50
N PRO A 144 -4.33 -1.16 13.83
CA PRO A 144 -5.74 -1.52 13.86
C PRO A 144 -6.21 -1.69 15.30
N PRO A 145 -7.37 -1.13 15.67
CA PRO A 145 -7.88 -1.28 17.02
C PRO A 145 -8.28 -2.74 17.28
N PRO A 146 -8.16 -3.22 18.53
CA PRO A 146 -8.66 -4.51 18.96
C PRO A 146 -10.11 -4.80 18.50
N PRO A 147 -10.45 -6.06 18.17
CA PRO A 147 -11.81 -6.44 17.84
C PRO A 147 -12.80 -6.03 18.93
N GLY A 148 -13.94 -5.45 18.52
CA GLY A 148 -15.00 -5.03 19.44
C GLY A 148 -14.74 -3.72 20.17
N GLN A 149 -13.63 -3.03 19.92
CA GLN A 149 -13.41 -1.69 20.47
C GLN A 149 -14.43 -0.70 19.91
N LEU A 150 -15.24 -0.13 20.80
CA LEU A 150 -16.17 0.95 20.49
C LEU A 150 -15.57 2.26 20.99
N THR A 151 -14.96 3.02 20.09
CA THR A 151 -14.45 4.36 20.39
C THR A 151 -15.21 5.39 19.56
N PRO A 152 -15.67 6.51 20.13
CA PRO A 152 -16.31 7.57 19.35
C PRO A 152 -15.43 8.01 18.17
N GLY A 153 -16.05 8.10 16.98
CA GLY A 153 -15.36 8.45 15.75
C GLY A 153 -14.59 7.31 15.07
N LEU A 154 -14.55 6.12 15.67
CA LEU A 154 -13.94 4.94 15.04
C LEU A 154 -14.92 4.26 14.08
N THR A 155 -14.48 4.01 12.85
CA THR A 155 -15.17 3.17 11.87
C THR A 155 -14.22 2.06 11.40
N LEU A 156 -14.72 0.83 11.25
CA LEU A 156 -13.92 -0.35 10.92
C LEU A 156 -14.40 -1.05 9.66
N GLY A 157 -13.45 -1.70 8.99
CA GLY A 157 -13.71 -2.61 7.89
C GLY A 157 -14.51 -1.97 6.76
N THR A 158 -15.39 -2.75 6.12
CA THR A 158 -16.12 -2.31 4.92
C THR A 158 -16.97 -1.05 5.12
N SER A 159 -17.36 -0.73 6.35
CA SER A 159 -18.09 0.51 6.68
C SER A 159 -17.26 1.78 6.45
N THR A 160 -15.93 1.69 6.35
CA THR A 160 -15.07 2.83 6.00
C THR A 160 -15.15 3.19 4.52
N GLY A 161 -15.58 2.27 3.65
CA GLY A 161 -15.46 2.38 2.20
C GLY A 161 -14.07 2.06 1.63
N LEU A 162 -13.09 1.69 2.48
CA LEU A 162 -11.69 1.42 2.10
C LEU A 162 -11.32 -0.08 2.18
N GLY A 163 -12.34 -0.95 2.14
CA GLY A 163 -12.18 -2.40 2.19
C GLY A 163 -12.18 -3.01 3.61
N VAL A 164 -12.03 -4.33 3.70
CA VAL A 164 -12.20 -5.11 4.94
C VAL A 164 -11.09 -4.86 5.98
N ARG A 165 -9.86 -4.57 5.52
CA ARG A 165 -8.70 -4.30 6.38
C ARG A 165 -8.45 -2.80 6.41
N SER A 166 -9.35 -2.09 7.09
CA SER A 166 -9.32 -0.64 7.19
C SER A 166 -9.88 -0.17 8.52
N PHE A 167 -9.43 1.00 8.96
CA PHE A 167 -10.10 1.77 9.99
C PHE A 167 -10.00 3.25 9.70
N THR A 168 -11.01 4.00 10.11
CA THR A 168 -10.95 5.45 10.20
C THR A 168 -11.17 5.89 11.63
N TYR A 169 -10.58 7.03 11.97
CA TYR A 169 -10.75 7.65 13.26
C TYR A 169 -10.98 9.15 13.08
N GLU A 170 -12.20 9.59 13.37
CA GLU A 170 -12.67 10.94 13.13
C GLU A 170 -12.84 11.72 14.44
N ARG A 171 -11.91 12.64 14.73
CA ARG A 171 -12.03 13.61 15.83
C ARG A 171 -12.22 15.03 15.31
N PRO A 172 -12.74 15.96 16.14
CA PRO A 172 -13.06 17.34 15.73
C PRO A 172 -11.94 18.15 15.06
N SER A 173 -10.67 17.73 15.14
CA SER A 173 -9.53 18.45 14.51
C SER A 173 -8.54 17.55 13.79
N VAL A 174 -8.68 16.23 13.89
CA VAL A 174 -7.78 15.25 13.28
C VAL A 174 -8.61 14.08 12.82
N ARG A 175 -8.48 13.74 11.55
CA ARG A 175 -9.09 12.57 10.93
C ARG A 175 -8.00 11.71 10.35
N LEU A 176 -8.12 10.41 10.54
CA LEU A 176 -7.12 9.45 10.12
C LEU A 176 -7.80 8.25 9.49
N ALA A 177 -7.22 7.73 8.41
CA ALA A 177 -7.57 6.45 7.81
C ALA A 177 -6.29 5.63 7.63
N CYS A 178 -6.35 4.34 7.97
CA CYS A 178 -5.30 3.39 7.63
C CYS A 178 -5.94 2.12 7.07
N TRP A 179 -5.44 1.65 5.93
CA TRP A 179 -6.02 0.51 5.23
C TRP A 179 -5.00 -0.25 4.38
N ARG A 180 -5.30 -1.52 4.14
CA ARG A 180 -4.59 -2.40 3.22
C ARG A 180 -5.44 -2.58 1.96
N HIS A 181 -4.83 -2.34 0.80
CA HIS A 181 -5.44 -2.58 -0.50
C HIS A 181 -4.40 -3.29 -1.37
N SER A 182 -4.73 -4.49 -1.87
CA SER A 182 -3.79 -5.27 -2.70
C SER A 182 -2.45 -5.44 -1.95
N VAL A 183 -1.33 -5.18 -2.62
CA VAL A 183 0.03 -5.21 -2.06
C VAL A 183 0.45 -3.92 -1.35
N TYR A 184 -0.49 -3.02 -1.04
CA TYR A 184 -0.21 -1.74 -0.39
C TYR A 184 -0.81 -1.66 1.00
N VAL A 185 -0.18 -0.84 1.84
CA VAL A 185 -0.81 -0.30 3.04
C VAL A 185 -0.66 1.22 3.01
N ALA A 186 -1.78 1.91 3.19
CA ALA A 186 -1.90 3.34 3.08
C ALA A 186 -2.37 3.96 4.40
N LEU A 187 -1.92 5.18 4.65
CA LEU A 187 -2.29 6.03 5.77
C LEU A 187 -2.62 7.40 5.21
N VAL A 188 -3.75 7.99 5.63
CA VAL A 188 -4.10 9.39 5.36
C VAL A 188 -4.42 10.06 6.68
N VAL A 189 -3.84 11.23 6.91
CA VAL A 189 -4.08 12.06 8.09
C VAL A 189 -4.44 13.47 7.64
N VAL A 190 -5.55 13.98 8.17
CA VAL A 190 -6.10 15.28 7.80
C VAL A 190 -6.36 16.08 9.08
N SER A 191 -5.73 17.24 9.18
CA SER A 191 -5.72 18.12 10.34
C SER A 191 -6.43 19.43 10.05
N ASN A 192 -7.30 19.85 10.96
CA ASN A 192 -8.10 21.08 10.93
C ASN A 192 -8.83 21.34 9.59
N LEU A 193 -9.28 20.27 8.93
CA LEU A 193 -10.01 20.31 7.66
C LEU A 193 -11.31 19.52 7.78
N GLU A 194 -12.23 19.79 6.86
CA GLU A 194 -13.58 19.23 6.89
C GLU A 194 -13.60 17.73 6.60
N LEU A 195 -14.68 17.07 7.04
CA LEU A 195 -14.88 15.63 6.79
C LEU A 195 -14.89 15.29 5.30
N ASN A 196 -15.48 16.14 4.46
CA ASN A 196 -15.52 15.91 3.01
C ASN A 196 -14.11 15.96 2.39
N THR A 197 -13.23 16.82 2.89
CA THR A 197 -11.81 16.85 2.46
C THR A 197 -11.12 15.55 2.82
N PHE A 198 -11.36 15.02 4.03
CA PHE A 198 -10.82 13.73 4.44
C PHE A 198 -11.31 12.58 3.56
N LYS A 199 -12.61 12.50 3.29
CA LYS A 199 -13.19 11.46 2.41
C LYS A 199 -12.67 11.55 0.97
N ALA A 200 -12.54 12.76 0.42
CA ALA A 200 -11.98 12.96 -0.91
C ALA A 200 -10.51 12.52 -0.97
N ALA A 201 -9.72 12.86 0.05
CA ALA A 201 -8.31 12.48 0.15
C ALA A 201 -8.13 10.96 0.23
N THR A 202 -8.90 10.26 1.06
CA THR A 202 -8.82 8.80 1.16
C THR A 202 -9.26 8.12 -0.13
N ALA A 203 -10.32 8.59 -0.78
CA ALA A 203 -10.78 8.06 -2.05
C ALA A 203 -9.76 8.28 -3.18
N ALA A 204 -9.10 9.45 -3.22
CA ALA A 204 -8.08 9.75 -4.23
C ALA A 204 -6.84 8.86 -4.10
N VAL A 205 -6.39 8.60 -2.86
CA VAL A 205 -5.29 7.66 -2.61
C VAL A 205 -5.72 6.24 -2.96
N ASP A 206 -6.89 5.79 -2.49
CA ASP A 206 -7.38 4.43 -2.70
C ASP A 206 -7.57 4.08 -4.19
N ALA A 207 -8.05 5.03 -4.98
CA ALA A 207 -8.21 4.88 -6.43
C ALA A 207 -6.89 4.67 -7.20
N ARG A 208 -5.73 4.77 -6.53
CA ARG A 208 -4.39 4.55 -7.11
C ARG A 208 -3.71 3.30 -6.58
N LEU A 209 -4.39 2.52 -5.72
CA LEU A 209 -3.87 1.30 -5.10
C LEU A 209 -4.34 0.04 -5.85
N ASP A 210 -4.03 -0.07 -7.13
CA ASP A 210 -4.26 -1.28 -7.94
C ASP A 210 -3.17 -2.35 -7.70
#